data_AF-A0A1M2VJJ1-F1
#
_entry.id   AF-A0A1M2VJJ1-F1
#
_cell.length_a   1.000
_cell.length_b   1.000
_cell.length_c   1.000
_cell.angle_alpha   90.00
_cell.angle_beta   90.00
_cell.angle_gamma   90.00
#
_symmetry.space_group_name_H-M   'P 1'
#
loop_
_entity.id
_entity.type
_entity.pdbx_description
1 polymer ?
#
loop_
_entity_poly.entity_id
_entity_poly.type
_entity_poly.pdbx_seq_one_letter_code
_entity_poly.pdbx_strand_id
1 'polypeptide(L)'
;MPGGLLFIYSEPGSAVTAEEFNDWYDNEHVPTRLPIPGFQSWSRWVAADGKTPGYAAIYDITSRTVTSTPPYTDLAKTRSEREKDIIARAALFDRRTYELLEPVYGPKKGAAYDPAKPGPFVCVAEIETSAENEDDLNRWYEEEHIPLIAKVPGWVRTRRCVLVNSAAMGSEAKGGKPAKFLALHEMEDISALETSDEFKAAVGTEWSKRVISNATAFHVRMFKVLKTWEGLK
;
A
#
# COMPACT_ATOMS: atom_id res chain seq x y z
N MET A 1 9.73 12.27 -13.50
CA MET A 1 10.22 11.31 -12.51
C MET A 1 9.21 10.18 -12.42
N PRO A 2 9.61 8.94 -12.14
CA PRO A 2 8.65 7.87 -11.88
C PRO A 2 7.72 8.28 -10.73
N GLY A 3 6.47 7.83 -10.81
CA GLY A 3 5.48 8.06 -9.76
C GLY A 3 5.98 7.52 -8.41
N GLY A 4 5.38 8.00 -7.34
CA GLY A 4 5.63 7.50 -5.99
C GLY A 4 4.33 7.05 -5.33
N LEU A 5 4.50 6.38 -4.20
CA LEU A 5 3.41 5.95 -3.34
C LEU A 5 3.70 6.39 -1.92
N LEU A 6 2.75 7.06 -1.27
CA LEU A 6 2.77 7.23 0.17
C LEU A 6 1.83 6.17 0.78
N PHE A 7 2.44 5.23 1.49
CA PHE A 7 1.77 4.09 2.12
C PHE A 7 1.84 4.21 3.64
N ILE A 8 0.72 4.01 4.33
CA ILE A 8 0.65 4.07 5.78
C ILE A 8 -0.08 2.84 6.30
N TYR A 9 0.53 2.07 7.18
CA TYR A 9 -0.23 1.22 8.10
C TYR A 9 -0.61 2.01 9.34
N SER A 10 -1.82 1.80 9.84
CA SER A 10 -2.26 2.42 11.09
C SER A 10 -3.06 1.47 11.95
N GLU A 11 -2.86 1.60 13.26
CA GLU A 11 -3.61 0.89 14.29
C GLU A 11 -4.03 1.91 15.36
N PRO A 12 -5.35 2.16 15.55
CA PRO A 12 -5.79 3.05 16.63
C PRO A 12 -5.42 2.50 18.02
N GLY A 13 -5.39 1.18 18.22
CA GLY A 13 -5.14 0.57 19.51
C GLY A 13 -6.30 0.73 20.49
N SER A 14 -6.07 0.46 21.77
CA SER A 14 -7.11 0.54 22.81
C SER A 14 -7.37 1.98 23.31
N ALA A 15 -6.43 2.90 23.08
CA ALA A 15 -6.49 4.27 23.58
C ALA A 15 -7.28 5.24 22.67
N VAL A 16 -7.58 4.83 21.43
CA VAL A 16 -8.37 5.59 20.45
C VAL A 16 -9.48 4.68 19.93
N THR A 17 -10.74 5.11 19.99
CA THR A 17 -11.82 4.26 19.45
C THR A 17 -11.76 4.21 17.92
N ALA A 18 -12.25 3.12 17.32
CA ALA A 18 -12.34 3.03 15.87
C ALA A 18 -13.20 4.17 15.27
N GLU A 19 -14.25 4.58 15.95
CA GLU A 19 -15.10 5.70 15.54
C GLU A 19 -14.33 7.03 15.54
N GLU A 20 -13.66 7.35 16.65
CA GLU A 20 -12.85 8.56 16.78
C GLU A 20 -11.75 8.62 15.72
N PHE A 21 -11.03 7.50 15.54
CA PHE A 21 -9.96 7.37 14.56
C PHE A 21 -10.48 7.58 13.14
N ASN A 22 -11.59 6.92 12.78
CA ASN A 22 -12.13 7.02 11.43
C ASN A 22 -12.72 8.40 11.15
N ASP A 23 -13.43 9.01 12.09
CA ASP A 23 -13.95 10.38 11.94
C ASP A 23 -12.82 11.38 11.72
N TRP A 24 -11.78 11.35 12.55
CA TRP A 24 -10.62 12.22 12.38
C TRP A 24 -9.94 11.99 11.01
N TYR A 25 -9.71 10.74 10.64
CA TYR A 25 -9.00 10.45 9.41
C TYR A 25 -9.79 10.95 8.18
N ASP A 26 -11.11 10.78 8.23
CA ASP A 26 -12.00 11.06 7.11
C ASP A 26 -12.35 12.54 6.95
N ASN A 27 -12.53 13.24 8.06
CA ASN A 27 -13.09 14.59 8.09
C ASN A 27 -12.04 15.67 8.41
N GLU A 28 -10.83 15.28 8.82
CA GLU A 28 -9.74 16.20 9.14
C GLU A 28 -8.41 15.80 8.46
N HIS A 29 -7.95 14.56 8.66
CA HIS A 29 -6.63 14.15 8.20
C HIS A 29 -6.52 14.10 6.68
N VAL A 30 -7.33 13.31 5.98
CA VAL A 30 -7.28 13.22 4.51
C VAL A 30 -7.68 14.54 3.85
N PRO A 31 -8.73 15.26 4.29
CA PRO A 31 -9.12 16.54 3.72
C PRO A 31 -7.99 17.58 3.65
N THR A 32 -7.12 17.66 4.66
CA THR A 32 -5.96 18.57 4.64
C THR A 32 -4.89 18.19 3.62
N ARG A 33 -4.92 16.96 3.08
CA ARG A 33 -4.00 16.46 2.04
C ARG A 33 -4.57 16.58 0.63
N LEU A 34 -5.88 16.77 0.46
CA LEU A 34 -6.52 16.93 -0.85
C LEU A 34 -5.95 18.09 -1.70
N PRO A 35 -5.66 19.29 -1.13
CA PRO A 35 -5.17 20.40 -1.94
C PRO A 35 -3.66 20.37 -2.20
N ILE A 36 -2.93 19.35 -1.71
CA ILE A 36 -1.46 19.33 -1.80
C ILE A 36 -1.03 19.00 -3.24
N PRO A 37 -0.28 19.89 -3.90
CA PRO A 37 0.22 19.62 -5.24
C PRO A 37 1.07 18.34 -5.27
N GLY A 38 0.78 17.50 -6.25
CA GLY A 38 1.49 16.27 -6.48
C GLY A 38 0.86 15.03 -5.83
N PHE A 39 -0.17 15.15 -4.99
CA PHE A 39 -1.05 14.02 -4.67
C PHE A 39 -2.04 13.79 -5.83
N GLN A 40 -2.31 12.53 -6.14
CA GLN A 40 -3.10 12.13 -7.31
C GLN A 40 -4.32 11.26 -6.95
N SER A 41 -4.23 10.51 -5.86
CA SER A 41 -5.32 9.68 -5.34
C SER A 41 -5.24 9.60 -3.81
N TRP A 42 -6.39 9.36 -3.17
CA TRP A 42 -6.50 9.21 -1.72
C TRP A 42 -7.44 8.06 -1.41
N SER A 43 -6.90 7.04 -0.76
CA SER A 43 -7.67 5.85 -0.41
C SER A 43 -7.33 5.37 0.99
N ARG A 44 -8.38 5.04 1.74
CA ARG A 44 -8.31 4.36 3.02
C ARG A 44 -8.82 2.94 2.88
N TRP A 45 -8.26 2.08 3.70
CA TRP A 45 -8.48 0.65 3.64
C TRP A 45 -8.63 0.08 5.04
N VAL A 46 -9.44 -0.96 5.16
CA VAL A 46 -9.64 -1.73 6.40
C VAL A 46 -9.19 -3.18 6.17
N ALA A 47 -8.55 -3.78 7.17
CA ALA A 47 -8.05 -5.14 7.09
C ALA A 47 -9.18 -6.12 6.74
N ALA A 48 -8.94 -6.95 5.73
CA ALA A 48 -9.84 -8.01 5.28
C ALA A 48 -9.36 -9.40 5.74
N ASP A 49 -8.16 -9.48 6.32
CA ASP A 49 -7.53 -10.71 6.81
C ASP A 49 -7.70 -10.93 8.33
N GLY A 50 -8.42 -10.03 9.01
CA GLY A 50 -8.61 -10.09 10.47
C GLY A 50 -7.34 -9.85 11.29
N LYS A 51 -6.26 -9.32 10.68
CA LYS A 51 -4.98 -9.04 11.35
C LYS A 51 -4.80 -7.56 11.64
N THR A 52 -3.86 -7.24 12.53
CA THR A 52 -3.37 -5.88 12.75
C THR A 52 -2.06 -5.63 11.96
N PRO A 53 -1.76 -4.39 11.54
CA PRO A 53 -2.58 -3.17 11.67
C PRO A 53 -3.90 -3.25 10.91
N GLY A 54 -4.97 -2.74 11.52
CA GLY A 54 -6.35 -2.84 11.06
C GLY A 54 -6.69 -1.88 9.93
N TYR A 55 -5.86 -0.87 9.69
CA TYR A 55 -6.07 0.12 8.64
C TYR A 55 -4.82 0.34 7.78
N ALA A 56 -5.05 0.71 6.54
CA ALA A 56 -4.03 1.27 5.67
C ALA A 56 -4.53 2.53 4.96
N ALA A 57 -3.60 3.39 4.55
CA ALA A 57 -3.86 4.47 3.61
C ALA A 57 -2.84 4.43 2.48
N ILE A 58 -3.33 4.63 1.25
CA ILE A 58 -2.53 4.59 0.04
C ILE A 58 -2.82 5.85 -0.76
N TYR A 59 -1.78 6.64 -1.03
CA TYR A 59 -1.84 7.84 -1.85
C TYR A 59 -0.86 7.73 -3.00
N ASP A 60 -1.36 7.89 -4.23
CA ASP A 60 -0.49 8.07 -5.39
C ASP A 60 0.06 9.50 -5.37
N ILE A 61 1.37 9.62 -5.58
CA ILE A 61 2.07 10.90 -5.63
C ILE A 61 2.90 10.98 -6.91
N THR A 62 3.03 12.18 -7.47
CA THR A 62 3.78 12.42 -8.72
C THR A 62 5.28 12.13 -8.59
N SER A 63 5.82 12.12 -7.37
CA SER A 63 7.22 11.82 -7.07
C SER A 63 7.41 11.51 -5.59
N ARG A 64 8.37 10.63 -5.27
CA ARG A 64 8.87 10.41 -3.89
C ARG A 64 9.23 11.68 -3.11
N THR A 65 9.56 12.77 -3.80
CA THR A 65 9.99 14.05 -3.19
C THR A 65 8.83 14.88 -2.63
N VAL A 66 7.59 14.64 -3.06
CA VAL A 66 6.38 15.33 -2.57
C VAL A 66 6.28 15.23 -1.06
N THR A 67 6.64 14.08 -0.48
CA THR A 67 6.48 13.82 0.95
C THR A 67 7.61 14.41 1.82
N SER A 68 8.57 15.10 1.20
CA SER A 68 9.74 15.72 1.84
C SER A 68 9.86 17.21 1.56
N THR A 69 8.84 17.82 0.94
CA THR A 69 8.81 19.25 0.58
C THR A 69 7.52 19.93 1.03
N PRO A 70 7.51 21.26 1.21
CA PRO A 70 6.27 22.02 1.36
C PRO A 70 5.36 21.89 0.12
N PRO A 71 4.01 21.93 0.29
CA PRO A 71 3.32 22.17 1.55
C PRO A 71 3.15 20.91 2.42
N TYR A 72 3.51 19.71 1.94
CA TYR A 72 3.29 18.47 2.70
C TYR A 72 4.00 18.47 4.05
N THR A 73 5.26 18.89 4.10
CA THR A 73 6.03 18.94 5.36
C THR A 73 5.49 19.96 6.36
N ASP A 74 4.72 20.95 5.90
CA ASP A 74 4.15 21.98 6.76
C ASP A 74 2.90 21.48 7.51
N LEU A 75 2.24 20.40 7.04
CA LEU A 75 1.12 19.77 7.74
C LEU A 75 1.49 19.42 9.19
N ALA A 76 2.71 18.95 9.44
CA ALA A 76 3.17 18.60 10.79
C ALA A 76 3.25 19.83 11.72
N LYS A 77 3.41 21.03 11.17
CA LYS A 77 3.52 22.30 11.90
C LYS A 77 2.16 22.90 12.22
N THR A 78 1.15 22.59 11.41
CA THR A 78 -0.19 23.22 11.48
C THR A 78 -1.28 22.27 11.99
N ARG A 79 -0.91 21.15 12.61
CA ARG A 79 -1.88 20.20 13.19
C ARG A 79 -2.77 20.87 14.22
N SER A 80 -4.06 20.54 14.19
CA SER A 80 -4.98 20.88 15.26
C SER A 80 -4.58 20.16 16.55
N GLU A 81 -5.11 20.60 17.69
CA GLU A 81 -4.93 19.89 18.96
C GLU A 81 -5.55 18.48 18.92
N ARG A 82 -6.66 18.29 18.18
CA ARG A 82 -7.28 16.99 17.99
C ARG A 82 -6.36 16.02 17.24
N GLU A 83 -5.77 16.44 16.12
CA GLU A 83 -4.84 15.60 15.36
C GLU A 83 -3.60 15.26 16.19
N LYS A 84 -3.06 16.22 16.95
CA LYS A 84 -1.92 15.96 17.85
C LYS A 84 -2.26 14.91 18.90
N ASP A 85 -3.42 15.02 19.54
CA ASP A 85 -3.87 14.11 20.59
C ASP A 85 -4.12 12.69 20.07
N ILE A 86 -4.82 12.55 18.94
CA ILE A 86 -5.05 11.24 18.31
C ILE A 86 -3.73 10.60 17.88
N ILE A 87 -2.82 11.37 17.27
CA ILE A 87 -1.51 10.86 16.86
C ILE A 87 -0.68 10.38 18.08
N ALA A 88 -0.79 11.07 19.21
CA ALA A 88 -0.07 10.71 20.44
C ALA A 88 -0.61 9.42 21.10
N ARG A 89 -1.92 9.16 20.99
CA ARG A 89 -2.58 7.99 21.60
C ARG A 89 -2.62 6.75 20.71
N ALA A 90 -2.62 6.90 19.40
CA ALA A 90 -2.75 5.77 18.48
C ALA A 90 -1.57 4.78 18.64
N ALA A 91 -1.88 3.50 18.57
CA ALA A 91 -0.89 2.43 18.75
C ALA A 91 0.17 2.42 17.63
N LEU A 92 -0.21 2.71 16.39
CA LEU A 92 0.72 2.69 15.26
C LEU A 92 0.37 3.68 14.17
N PHE A 93 1.39 4.40 13.71
CA PHE A 93 1.51 4.90 12.33
C PHE A 93 2.85 4.44 11.77
N ASP A 94 2.82 3.60 10.75
CA ASP A 94 4.00 3.21 9.97
C ASP A 94 3.88 3.84 8.59
N ARG A 95 4.56 4.98 8.42
CA ARG A 95 4.51 5.79 7.22
C ARG A 95 5.71 5.48 6.33
N ARG A 96 5.45 5.14 5.08
CA ARG A 96 6.45 4.72 4.09
C ARG A 96 6.26 5.46 2.78
N THR A 97 7.35 5.98 2.23
CA THR A 97 7.38 6.51 0.86
C THR A 97 8.06 5.50 -0.03
N TYR A 98 7.41 5.14 -1.13
CA TYR A 98 7.94 4.28 -2.17
C TYR A 98 8.06 5.03 -3.49
N GLU A 99 8.95 4.53 -4.34
CA GLU A 99 9.03 4.86 -5.76
C GLU A 99 8.44 3.70 -6.57
N LEU A 100 7.65 4.02 -7.58
CA LEU A 100 7.01 3.04 -8.45
C LEU A 100 8.04 2.45 -9.42
N LEU A 101 8.07 1.12 -9.51
CA LEU A 101 8.82 0.40 -10.54
C LEU A 101 7.96 0.32 -11.80
N GLU A 102 8.51 0.76 -12.92
CA GLU A 102 7.92 0.56 -14.24
C GLU A 102 8.31 -0.83 -14.79
N PRO A 103 7.46 -1.45 -15.63
CA PRO A 103 6.16 -0.95 -16.07
C PRO A 103 5.05 -1.15 -15.02
N VAL A 104 4.05 -0.26 -15.02
CA VAL A 104 2.78 -0.50 -14.30
C VAL A 104 1.90 -1.45 -15.10
N TYR A 105 1.48 -2.56 -14.48
CA TYR A 105 0.67 -3.58 -15.12
C TYR A 105 -0.82 -3.33 -14.86
N GLY A 106 -1.45 -2.59 -15.78
CA GLY A 106 -2.90 -2.37 -15.79
C GLY A 106 -3.71 -3.56 -16.32
N PRO A 107 -5.04 -3.55 -16.16
CA PRO A 107 -5.91 -4.64 -16.63
C PRO A 107 -5.82 -4.80 -18.16
N LYS A 108 -6.16 -6.00 -18.65
CA LYS A 108 -6.13 -6.33 -20.08
C LYS A 108 -6.83 -5.26 -20.93
N LYS A 109 -6.28 -5.01 -22.12
CA LYS A 109 -6.79 -4.06 -23.12
C LYS A 109 -8.30 -4.24 -23.33
N GLY A 110 -9.08 -3.19 -23.09
CA GLY A 110 -10.54 -3.17 -23.28
C GLY A 110 -11.36 -3.12 -21.97
N ALA A 111 -10.75 -3.39 -20.81
CA ALA A 111 -11.36 -3.03 -19.53
C ALA A 111 -11.33 -1.51 -19.35
N ALA A 112 -12.40 -0.92 -18.81
CA ALA A 112 -12.44 0.49 -18.43
C ALA A 112 -11.56 0.69 -17.18
N TYR A 113 -10.25 0.63 -17.37
CA TYR A 113 -9.26 0.92 -16.33
C TYR A 113 -9.25 2.41 -16.03
N ASP A 114 -9.51 2.76 -14.78
CA ASP A 114 -9.28 4.10 -14.28
C ASP A 114 -8.08 4.05 -13.31
N PRO A 115 -6.90 4.56 -13.72
CA PRO A 115 -5.73 4.61 -12.85
C PRO A 115 -5.98 5.35 -11.52
N ALA A 116 -6.94 6.28 -11.50
CA ALA A 116 -7.29 7.07 -10.33
C ALA A 116 -8.24 6.36 -9.37
N LYS A 117 -8.84 5.23 -9.77
CA LYS A 117 -9.76 4.45 -8.91
C LYS A 117 -9.11 3.15 -8.48
N PRO A 118 -8.93 2.92 -7.17
CA PRO A 118 -8.47 1.63 -6.68
C PRO A 118 -9.53 0.55 -6.91
N GLY A 119 -9.08 -0.70 -7.10
CA GLY A 119 -9.95 -1.87 -6.95
C GLY A 119 -10.52 -1.98 -5.52
N PRO A 120 -11.65 -2.69 -5.32
CA PRO A 120 -12.31 -2.77 -4.02
C PRO A 120 -11.50 -3.54 -2.96
N PHE A 121 -10.52 -4.36 -3.37
CA PHE A 121 -9.58 -5.04 -2.48
C PHE A 121 -8.14 -4.86 -2.95
N VAL A 122 -7.20 -4.97 -2.01
CA VAL A 122 -5.76 -5.00 -2.30
C VAL A 122 -5.08 -6.07 -1.46
N CYS A 123 -4.28 -6.91 -2.12
CA CYS A 123 -3.27 -7.75 -1.50
C CYS A 123 -1.93 -7.00 -1.52
N VAL A 124 -1.41 -6.72 -0.33
CA VAL A 124 -0.15 -6.04 -0.09
C VAL A 124 0.90 -7.11 0.21
N ALA A 125 1.83 -7.32 -0.72
CA ALA A 125 2.94 -8.24 -0.56
C ALA A 125 4.24 -7.46 -0.34
N GLU A 126 4.85 -7.66 0.83
CA GLU A 126 6.09 -7.04 1.26
C GLU A 126 7.21 -8.09 1.22
N ILE A 127 8.28 -7.81 0.47
CA ILE A 127 9.39 -8.76 0.26
C ILE A 127 10.73 -8.08 0.51
N GLU A 128 11.54 -8.69 1.35
CA GLU A 128 12.95 -8.37 1.54
C GLU A 128 13.81 -9.56 1.06
N THR A 129 14.92 -9.29 0.40
CA THR A 129 15.87 -10.31 -0.07
C THR A 129 17.29 -9.75 -0.12
N SER A 130 18.29 -10.60 -0.27
CA SER A 130 19.68 -10.14 -0.41
C SER A 130 19.89 -9.44 -1.76
N ALA A 131 20.87 -8.54 -1.83
CA ALA A 131 21.19 -7.77 -3.03
C ALA A 131 21.43 -8.65 -4.28
N GLU A 132 22.00 -9.84 -4.09
CA GLU A 132 22.27 -10.82 -5.16
C GLU A 132 21.00 -11.47 -5.73
N ASN A 133 19.89 -11.47 -4.99
CA ASN A 133 18.62 -12.07 -5.37
C ASN A 133 17.60 -11.05 -5.91
N GLU A 134 17.91 -9.74 -5.85
CA GLU A 134 16.97 -8.70 -6.28
C GLU A 134 16.66 -8.77 -7.78
N ASP A 135 17.65 -9.10 -8.62
CA ASP A 135 17.43 -9.29 -10.06
C ASP A 135 16.48 -10.47 -10.33
N ASP A 136 16.71 -11.61 -9.66
CA ASP A 136 15.84 -12.79 -9.78
C ASP A 136 14.40 -12.50 -9.33
N LEU A 137 14.23 -11.76 -8.22
CA LEU A 137 12.93 -11.30 -7.74
C LEU A 137 12.24 -10.40 -8.78
N ASN A 138 12.97 -9.45 -9.37
CA ASN A 138 12.40 -8.52 -10.34
C ASN A 138 11.95 -9.23 -11.62
N ARG A 139 12.81 -10.11 -12.15
CA ARG A 139 12.53 -10.91 -13.33
C ARG A 139 11.39 -11.89 -13.10
N TRP A 140 11.33 -12.55 -11.95
CA TRP A 140 10.21 -13.42 -11.59
C TRP A 140 8.88 -12.67 -11.64
N TYR A 141 8.83 -11.47 -11.06
CA TYR A 141 7.62 -10.66 -11.07
C TYR A 141 7.17 -10.32 -12.49
N GLU A 142 8.08 -9.86 -13.34
CA GLU A 142 7.80 -9.39 -14.71
C GLU A 142 7.52 -10.54 -15.68
N GLU A 143 8.37 -11.57 -15.68
CA GLU A 143 8.36 -12.64 -16.68
C GLU A 143 7.35 -13.75 -16.35
N GLU A 144 7.02 -13.96 -15.07
CA GLU A 144 6.20 -15.10 -14.64
C GLU A 144 5.01 -14.69 -13.74
N HIS A 145 5.26 -14.10 -12.59
CA HIS A 145 4.25 -13.94 -11.55
C HIS A 145 3.12 -13.00 -11.97
N ILE A 146 3.43 -11.82 -12.53
CA ILE A 146 2.41 -10.89 -12.99
C ILE A 146 1.61 -11.44 -14.18
N PRO A 147 2.23 -12.02 -15.22
CA PRO A 147 1.50 -12.72 -16.27
C PRO A 147 0.56 -13.83 -15.78
N LEU A 148 0.90 -14.51 -14.68
CA LEU A 148 0.03 -15.52 -14.07
C LEU A 148 -1.06 -14.91 -13.20
N ILE A 149 -0.73 -13.97 -12.30
CA ILE A 149 -1.71 -13.36 -11.40
C ILE A 149 -2.75 -12.53 -12.16
N ALA A 150 -2.39 -11.96 -13.32
CA ALA A 150 -3.32 -11.25 -14.21
C ALA A 150 -4.38 -12.17 -14.86
N LYS A 151 -4.27 -13.49 -14.68
CA LYS A 151 -5.30 -14.46 -15.08
C LYS A 151 -6.28 -14.78 -13.96
N VAL A 152 -5.96 -14.42 -12.71
CA VAL A 152 -6.84 -14.65 -11.57
C VAL A 152 -8.16 -13.91 -11.78
N PRO A 153 -9.32 -14.57 -11.61
CA PRO A 153 -10.62 -13.91 -11.70
C PRO A 153 -10.70 -12.69 -10.78
N GLY A 154 -11.18 -11.57 -11.32
CA GLY A 154 -11.28 -10.31 -10.59
C GLY A 154 -9.94 -9.58 -10.40
N TRP A 155 -8.83 -9.98 -11.03
CA TRP A 155 -7.61 -9.17 -10.99
C TRP A 155 -7.83 -7.81 -11.67
N VAL A 156 -7.46 -6.72 -10.97
CA VAL A 156 -7.60 -5.34 -11.46
C VAL A 156 -6.26 -4.80 -11.96
N ARG A 157 -5.23 -4.80 -11.12
CA ARG A 157 -3.89 -4.32 -11.50
C ARG A 157 -2.81 -4.83 -10.56
N THR A 158 -1.56 -4.67 -10.98
CA THR A 158 -0.39 -4.85 -10.11
C THR A 158 0.59 -3.69 -10.22
N ARG A 159 0.96 -3.14 -9.07
CA ARG A 159 1.98 -2.09 -8.93
C ARG A 159 3.12 -2.62 -8.09
N ARG A 160 4.35 -2.38 -8.54
CA ARG A 160 5.57 -2.74 -7.79
C ARG A 160 6.30 -1.49 -7.36
N CYS A 161 6.92 -1.52 -6.20
CA CYS A 161 7.42 -0.34 -5.51
C CYS A 161 8.71 -0.66 -4.76
N VAL A 162 9.64 0.30 -4.71
CA VAL A 162 10.87 0.22 -3.91
C VAL A 162 10.84 1.28 -2.82
N LEU A 163 11.16 0.86 -1.59
CA LEU A 163 11.14 1.70 -0.41
C LEU A 163 12.20 2.80 -0.54
N VAL A 164 11.77 4.06 -0.37
CA VAL A 164 12.63 5.25 -0.36
C VAL A 164 12.92 5.67 1.07
N ASN A 165 11.87 5.82 1.90
CA ASN A 165 12.00 6.13 3.31
C ASN A 165 10.83 5.57 4.12
N SER A 166 11.05 5.40 5.41
CA SER A 166 10.04 4.93 6.36
C SER A 166 10.23 5.59 7.72
N ALA A 167 9.13 5.83 8.42
CA ALA A 167 9.13 6.25 9.82
C ALA A 167 7.91 5.62 10.50
N ALA A 168 8.15 4.90 11.60
CA ALA A 168 7.11 4.33 12.44
C ALA A 168 7.05 5.04 13.79
N MET A 169 5.85 5.24 14.33
CA MET A 169 5.60 5.85 15.63
C MET A 169 4.36 5.25 16.30
N GLY A 170 4.25 5.43 17.62
CA GLY A 170 3.19 4.85 18.46
C GLY A 170 3.72 3.76 19.40
N SER A 171 2.89 3.29 20.34
CA SER A 171 3.28 2.29 21.33
C SER A 171 3.59 0.90 20.76
N GLU A 172 3.07 0.59 19.58
CA GLU A 172 3.29 -0.68 18.86
C GLU A 172 4.28 -0.55 17.69
N ALA A 173 4.91 0.61 17.52
CA ALA A 173 5.94 0.80 16.51
C ALA A 173 7.14 -0.10 16.78
N LYS A 174 7.42 -0.99 15.83
CA LYS A 174 8.62 -1.84 15.87
C LYS A 174 9.79 -1.09 15.24
N GLY A 175 10.97 -1.24 15.84
CA GLY A 175 12.22 -0.80 15.22
C GLY A 175 12.58 -1.68 14.01
N GLY A 176 13.44 -1.16 13.14
CA GLY A 176 13.89 -1.86 11.93
C GLY A 176 13.39 -1.20 10.65
N LYS A 177 14.03 -1.56 9.54
CA LYS A 177 13.64 -1.08 8.21
C LYS A 177 12.57 -2.02 7.65
N PRO A 178 11.44 -1.50 7.12
CA PRO A 178 10.50 -2.32 6.38
C PRO A 178 11.13 -2.97 5.15
N ALA A 179 10.48 -4.01 4.64
CA ALA A 179 10.89 -4.69 3.42
C ALA A 179 11.07 -3.70 2.26
N LYS A 180 12.18 -3.85 1.53
CA LYS A 180 12.55 -2.98 0.40
C LYS A 180 11.51 -3.01 -0.72
N PHE A 181 10.96 -4.18 -1.06
CA PHE A 181 10.03 -4.32 -2.17
C PHE A 181 8.58 -4.45 -1.69
N LEU A 182 7.69 -3.76 -2.39
CA LEU A 182 6.25 -3.80 -2.17
C LEU A 182 5.56 -4.12 -3.50
N ALA A 183 4.67 -5.10 -3.50
CA ALA A 183 3.73 -5.33 -4.58
C ALA A 183 2.29 -5.13 -4.08
N LEU A 184 1.51 -4.37 -4.85
CA LEU A 184 0.09 -4.13 -4.60
C LEU A 184 -0.70 -4.81 -5.72
N HIS A 185 -1.38 -5.90 -5.39
CA HIS A 185 -2.29 -6.60 -6.28
C HIS A 185 -3.72 -6.20 -5.94
N GLU A 186 -4.32 -5.34 -6.76
CA GLU A 186 -5.71 -4.93 -6.58
C GLU A 186 -6.65 -5.92 -7.24
N MET A 187 -7.75 -6.22 -6.56
CA MET A 187 -8.71 -7.26 -6.92
C MET A 187 -10.15 -6.74 -6.77
N GLU A 188 -11.06 -7.23 -7.61
CA GLU A 188 -12.52 -7.10 -7.47
C GLU A 188 -13.05 -7.97 -6.33
N ASP A 189 -12.45 -9.14 -6.14
CA ASP A 189 -12.73 -10.07 -5.05
C ASP A 189 -11.42 -10.71 -4.56
N ILE A 190 -11.14 -10.56 -3.27
CA ILE A 190 -9.93 -11.10 -2.66
C ILE A 190 -10.01 -12.62 -2.44
N SER A 191 -11.21 -13.20 -2.41
CA SER A 191 -11.41 -14.65 -2.21
C SER A 191 -10.80 -15.50 -3.33
N ALA A 192 -10.62 -14.91 -4.51
CA ALA A 192 -9.96 -15.55 -5.64
C ALA A 192 -8.48 -15.89 -5.34
N LEU A 193 -7.83 -15.17 -4.41
CA LEU A 193 -6.47 -15.47 -3.96
C LEU A 193 -6.39 -16.68 -3.01
N GLU A 194 -7.52 -17.29 -2.65
CA GLU A 194 -7.54 -18.52 -1.84
C GLU A 194 -8.14 -19.69 -2.62
N THR A 195 -9.12 -19.39 -3.46
CA THR A 195 -10.00 -20.40 -4.06
C THR A 195 -9.63 -20.76 -5.50
N SER A 196 -9.07 -19.81 -6.28
CA SER A 196 -8.86 -20.01 -7.71
C SER A 196 -7.67 -20.92 -8.02
N ASP A 197 -7.80 -21.71 -9.09
CA ASP A 197 -6.70 -22.53 -9.59
C ASP A 197 -5.64 -21.67 -10.27
N GLU A 198 -6.02 -20.52 -10.85
CA GLU A 198 -5.11 -19.53 -11.41
C GLU A 198 -4.16 -18.97 -10.35
N PHE A 199 -4.66 -18.65 -9.16
CA PHE A 199 -3.79 -18.17 -8.08
C PHE A 199 -2.87 -19.28 -7.59
N LYS A 200 -3.39 -20.50 -7.39
CA LYS A 200 -2.56 -21.67 -7.03
C LYS A 200 -1.45 -21.90 -8.07
N ALA A 201 -1.75 -21.74 -9.36
CA ALA A 201 -0.76 -21.82 -10.42
C ALA A 201 0.27 -20.69 -10.34
N ALA A 202 -0.17 -19.44 -10.07
CA ALA A 202 0.71 -18.28 -9.95
C ALA A 202 1.75 -18.39 -8.81
N VAL A 203 1.39 -19.04 -7.70
CA VAL A 203 2.27 -19.21 -6.53
C VAL A 203 2.93 -20.60 -6.47
N GLY A 204 2.50 -21.54 -7.30
CA GLY A 204 2.90 -22.95 -7.27
C GLY A 204 4.07 -23.33 -8.18
N THR A 205 4.57 -22.40 -9.01
CA THR A 205 5.73 -22.64 -9.88
C THR A 205 7.01 -22.86 -9.08
N GLU A 206 7.99 -23.55 -9.67
CA GLU A 206 9.30 -23.74 -9.02
C GLU A 206 10.05 -22.41 -8.84
N TRP A 207 9.84 -21.43 -9.74
CA TRP A 207 10.43 -20.10 -9.61
C TRP A 207 9.79 -19.31 -8.46
N SER A 208 8.46 -19.31 -8.34
CA SER A 208 7.75 -18.73 -7.19
C SER A 208 8.25 -19.32 -5.88
N LYS A 209 8.33 -20.65 -5.76
CA LYS A 209 8.85 -21.31 -4.55
C LYS A 209 10.29 -20.88 -4.24
N ARG A 210 11.17 -20.81 -5.24
CA ARG A 210 12.56 -20.36 -5.08
C ARG A 210 12.64 -18.93 -4.57
N VAL A 211 11.96 -18.00 -5.24
CA VAL A 211 11.99 -16.57 -4.90
C VAL A 211 11.47 -16.34 -3.48
N ILE A 212 10.37 -16.99 -3.11
CA ILE A 212 9.84 -16.90 -1.75
C ILE A 212 10.79 -17.54 -0.74
N SER A 213 11.44 -18.67 -1.07
CA SER A 213 12.44 -19.29 -0.19
C SER A 213 13.70 -18.44 0.00
N ASN A 214 14.05 -17.59 -0.96
CA ASN A 214 15.19 -16.67 -0.90
C ASN A 214 14.84 -15.34 -0.21
N ALA A 215 13.57 -15.11 0.13
CA ALA A 215 13.16 -13.91 0.85
C ALA A 215 13.58 -13.99 2.31
N THR A 216 14.23 -12.94 2.81
CA THR A 216 14.57 -12.79 4.24
C THR A 216 13.39 -12.25 5.05
N ALA A 217 12.43 -11.61 4.38
CA ALA A 217 11.11 -11.32 4.92
C ALA A 217 10.06 -11.44 3.80
N PHE A 218 8.94 -12.09 4.09
CA PHE A 218 7.77 -12.13 3.22
C PHE A 218 6.51 -11.97 4.05
N HIS A 219 5.79 -10.87 3.84
CA HIS A 219 4.56 -10.57 4.55
C HIS A 219 3.46 -10.23 3.57
N VAL A 220 2.29 -10.81 3.78
CA VAL A 220 1.10 -10.56 2.98
C VAL A 220 -0.01 -10.07 3.90
N ARG A 221 -0.61 -8.95 3.51
CA ARG A 221 -1.79 -8.37 4.15
C ARG A 221 -2.88 -8.14 3.12
N MET A 222 -4.13 -8.34 3.52
CA MET A 222 -5.28 -8.10 2.65
C MET A 222 -6.14 -6.99 3.21
N PHE A 223 -6.57 -6.07 2.35
CA PHE A 223 -7.45 -4.98 2.75
C PHE A 223 -8.59 -4.78 1.76
N LYS A 224 -9.70 -4.25 2.28
CA LYS A 224 -10.84 -3.77 1.52
C LYS A 224 -10.86 -2.25 1.54
N VAL A 225 -11.22 -1.61 0.43
CA VAL A 225 -11.43 -0.15 0.39
C VAL A 225 -12.47 0.23 1.43
N LEU A 226 -12.09 1.17 2.29
CA LEU A 226 -12.97 1.80 3.26
C LEU A 226 -13.58 3.08 2.68
N LYS A 227 -12.75 3.95 2.10
CA LYS A 227 -13.17 5.22 1.54
C LYS A 227 -12.16 5.77 0.54
N THR A 228 -12.64 6.52 -0.44
CA THR A 228 -11.81 7.26 -1.40
C THR A 228 -12.27 8.71 -1.47
N TRP A 229 -11.38 9.60 -1.94
CA TRP A 229 -11.69 10.99 -2.19
C TRP A 229 -11.30 11.33 -3.62
N GLU A 230 -12.08 12.22 -4.23
CA GLU A 230 -11.72 12.86 -5.48
C GLU A 230 -10.93 14.14 -5.16
N GLY A 231 -9.84 14.37 -5.89
CA GLY A 231 -9.09 15.61 -5.79
C GLY A 231 -9.94 16.81 -6.24
N LEU A 232 -9.64 17.99 -5.71
CA LEU A 232 -10.18 19.23 -6.25
C LEU A 232 -9.60 19.39 -7.67
N LYS A 233 -10.47 19.32 -8.69
CA LYS A 233 -10.08 19.58 -10.09
C LYS A 233 -9.72 21.05 -10.31
#